data_AF-A0A8H3CHS9-F1
#
_entry.id   AF-A0A8H3CHS9-F1
#
_cell.length_a   1.000
_cell.length_b   1.000
_cell.length_c   1.000
_cell.angle_alpha   90.00
_cell.angle_beta   90.00
_cell.angle_gamma   90.00
#
_symmetry.space_group_name_H-M   'P 1'
#
loop_
_entity.id
_entity.type
_entity.pdbx_description
1 polymer ?
#
loop_
_entity_poly.entity_id
_entity_poly.type
_entity_poly.pdbx_seq_one_letter_code
_entity_poly.pdbx_strand_id
1 'polypeptide(L)'
;MNDLWLLVSIFSLSLLQITSASEISTLGSGKCKSIEVRKEWRTLSKPEKKAWINAVNCLSRTPRSGKLNPPVNTSQYSPFDFIVPVSPEGTYYDELVYTHMNLNPLIHFTGLFLPWHRLVHFV
;
A
#
# COMPACT_ATOMS: atom_id res chain seq x y z
N MET A 1 -42.76 -43.27 -25.44
CA MET A 1 -41.35 -43.71 -25.26
C MET A 1 -40.48 -42.78 -26.09
N ASN A 2 -40.16 -41.60 -25.57
CA ASN A 2 -39.11 -40.69 -26.09
C ASN A 2 -38.73 -39.62 -25.05
N ASP A 3 -39.38 -39.58 -23.89
CA ASP A 3 -39.16 -38.57 -22.84
C ASP A 3 -38.30 -39.06 -21.65
N LEU A 4 -37.45 -40.07 -21.85
CA LEU A 4 -36.56 -40.57 -20.79
C LEU A 4 -35.07 -40.35 -21.08
N TRP A 5 -34.71 -39.89 -22.29
CA TRP A 5 -33.31 -39.65 -22.69
C TRP A 5 -32.88 -38.19 -22.60
N LEU A 6 -33.81 -37.24 -22.48
CA LEU A 6 -33.48 -35.81 -22.37
C LEU A 6 -33.12 -35.35 -20.95
N LEU A 7 -33.47 -36.12 -19.91
CA LEU A 7 -33.15 -35.76 -18.52
C LEU A 7 -31.79 -36.29 -18.05
N VAL A 8 -31.18 -37.25 -18.77
CA VAL A 8 -29.85 -37.79 -18.42
C VAL A 8 -28.71 -36.92 -18.96
N SER A 9 -28.97 -36.06 -19.97
CA SER A 9 -27.93 -35.18 -20.54
C SER A 9 -27.73 -33.85 -19.81
N ILE A 10 -28.58 -33.48 -18.83
CA ILE A 10 -28.48 -32.18 -18.14
C ILE A 10 -27.71 -32.31 -16.80
N PHE A 11 -27.47 -33.52 -16.31
CA PHE A 11 -26.79 -33.75 -15.02
C PHE A 11 -25.30 -34.11 -15.11
N SER A 12 -24.69 -34.04 -16.30
CA SER A 12 -23.27 -34.43 -16.50
C SER A 12 -22.33 -33.27 -16.82
N LEU A 13 -22.81 -32.03 -16.83
CA LEU A 13 -22.00 -30.84 -17.18
C LEU A 13 -21.67 -29.92 -15.99
N SER A 14 -21.72 -30.45 -14.77
CA SER A 14 -21.39 -29.70 -13.56
C SER A 14 -20.25 -30.37 -12.80
N LEU A 15 -19.05 -30.43 -13.37
CA LEU A 15 -17.81 -30.64 -12.58
C LEU A 15 -16.51 -30.35 -13.36
N LEU A 16 -16.35 -29.15 -13.91
CA LEU A 16 -15.00 -28.58 -14.10
C LEU A 16 -14.92 -27.27 -13.33
N GLN A 17 -14.78 -27.38 -12.00
CA GLN A 17 -14.22 -26.27 -11.23
C GLN A 17 -12.74 -26.20 -11.54
N ILE A 18 -12.35 -25.23 -12.37
CA ILE A 18 -10.96 -24.82 -12.51
C ILE A 18 -10.56 -24.22 -11.16
N THR A 19 -9.93 -25.03 -10.32
CA THR A 19 -9.24 -24.52 -9.14
C THR A 19 -7.97 -23.83 -9.64
N SER A 20 -8.06 -22.54 -9.95
CA SER A 20 -6.87 -21.71 -10.03
C SER A 20 -6.27 -21.64 -8.63
N ALA A 21 -5.34 -22.55 -8.32
CA ALA A 21 -4.49 -22.43 -7.16
C ALA A 21 -3.73 -21.11 -7.32
N SER A 22 -4.15 -20.09 -6.58
CA SER A 22 -3.35 -18.88 -6.42
C SER A 22 -2.06 -19.33 -5.77
N GLU A 23 -0.94 -19.23 -6.49
CA GLU A 23 0.36 -19.32 -5.87
C GLU A 23 0.44 -18.19 -4.85
N ILE A 24 0.18 -18.52 -3.58
CA ILE A 24 0.58 -17.67 -2.47
C ILE A 24 2.09 -17.65 -2.58
N SER A 25 2.60 -16.59 -3.22
CA SER A 25 4.00 -16.21 -3.13
C SER A 25 4.29 -16.12 -1.65
N THR A 26 4.92 -17.16 -1.13
CA THR A 26 5.49 -17.17 0.21
C THR A 26 6.63 -16.17 0.11
N LEU A 27 6.31 -14.89 0.33
CA LEU A 27 7.31 -13.86 0.58
C LEU A 27 8.18 -14.48 1.66
N GLY A 28 9.42 -14.83 1.29
CA GLY A 28 10.20 -15.82 2.01
C GLY A 28 10.16 -15.55 3.51
N SER A 29 9.96 -16.61 4.30
CA SER A 29 10.08 -16.59 5.76
C SER A 29 11.53 -16.32 6.14
N GLY A 30 11.99 -15.09 5.89
CA GLY A 30 13.22 -14.57 6.43
C GLY A 30 13.00 -14.47 7.93
N LYS A 31 13.77 -15.23 8.71
CA LYS A 31 13.76 -15.09 10.16
C LYS A 31 14.11 -13.63 10.50
N CYS A 32 13.25 -12.97 11.26
CA CYS A 32 13.52 -11.64 11.82
C CYS A 32 14.82 -11.74 12.64
N LYS A 33 15.90 -11.15 12.13
CA LYS A 33 17.23 -11.21 12.78
C LYS A 33 17.32 -10.28 13.98
N SER A 34 16.62 -9.14 13.91
CA SER A 34 16.53 -8.13 14.95
C SER A 34 15.13 -7.53 14.98
N ILE A 35 14.61 -7.32 16.19
CA ILE A 35 13.32 -6.65 16.38
C ILE A 35 13.61 -5.16 16.54
N GLU A 36 13.02 -4.35 15.68
CA GLU A 36 13.05 -2.90 15.80
C GLU A 36 12.19 -2.44 16.99
N VAL A 37 12.77 -1.64 17.89
CA VAL A 37 12.08 -1.11 19.08
C VAL A 37 11.74 0.35 18.87
N ARG A 38 10.45 0.67 18.84
CA ARG A 38 9.97 2.07 18.79
C ARG A 38 9.95 2.65 20.20
N LYS A 39 10.53 3.85 20.33
CA LYS A 39 10.64 4.58 21.60
C LYS A 39 9.77 5.83 21.55
N GLU A 40 9.28 6.24 22.71
CA GLU A 40 8.58 7.51 22.85
C GLU A 40 9.58 8.68 22.73
N TRP A 41 9.20 9.77 22.05
CA TRP A 41 10.14 10.85 21.68
C TRP A 41 10.89 11.48 22.86
N ARG A 42 10.23 11.70 24.00
CA ARG A 42 10.86 12.29 25.20
C ARG A 42 11.87 11.34 25.83
N THR A 43 11.73 10.03 25.64
CA THR A 43 12.70 9.01 26.10
C THR A 43 13.99 8.98 25.28
N LEU A 44 14.03 9.62 24.11
CA LEU A 44 15.24 9.70 23.29
C LEU A 44 16.27 10.66 23.88
N SER A 45 17.53 10.23 23.87
CA SER A 45 18.69 11.06 24.17
C SER A 45 18.87 12.17 23.13
N LYS A 46 19.64 13.22 23.46
CA LYS A 46 19.93 14.31 22.52
C LYS A 46 20.59 13.81 21.21
N PRO A 47 21.57 12.88 21.24
CA PRO A 47 22.12 12.29 20.02
C PRO A 47 21.09 11.53 19.19
N GLU A 48 20.21 10.74 19.80
CA GLU A 48 19.14 10.00 19.08
C GLU A 48 18.17 10.97 18.40
N LYS A 49 17.72 12.02 19.08
CA LYS A 49 16.86 13.07 18.49
C LYS A 49 17.54 13.75 17.30
N LYS A 50 18.81 14.12 17.46
CA LYS A 50 19.60 14.72 16.38
C LYS A 50 19.72 13.76 15.18
N ALA A 51 19.97 12.48 15.43
CA ALA A 51 20.06 11.48 14.38
C ALA A 51 18.74 11.34 13.61
N TRP A 52 17.61 11.30 14.30
CA TRP A 52 16.28 11.27 13.67
C TRP A 52 16.02 12.53 12.82
N ILE A 53 16.25 13.72 13.37
CA ILE A 53 16.08 14.99 12.63
C ILE A 53 16.98 15.03 11.40
N ASN A 54 18.23 14.59 11.52
CA ASN A 54 19.15 14.52 10.39
C ASN A 54 18.65 13.58 9.29
N ALA A 55 18.04 12.44 9.65
CA ALA A 55 17.45 11.51 8.68
C ALA A 55 16.26 12.14 7.94
N VAL A 56 15.35 12.81 8.65
CA VAL A 56 14.21 13.52 8.01
C VAL A 56 14.69 14.64 7.08
N ASN A 57 15.68 15.41 7.53
CA ASN A 57 16.30 16.45 6.71
C ASN A 57 17.00 15.89 5.47
N CYS A 58 17.57 14.69 5.57
CA CYS A 58 18.14 13.99 4.41
C CYS A 58 17.04 13.72 3.38
N LEU A 59 15.91 13.12 3.78
CA LEU A 59 14.80 12.84 2.85
C LEU A 59 14.23 14.11 2.20
N SER A 60 14.22 15.22 2.93
CA SER A 60 13.76 16.52 2.43
C SER A 60 14.75 17.23 1.51
N ARG A 61 15.91 16.64 1.24
CA ARG A 61 16.95 17.16 0.32
C ARG A 61 17.31 16.15 -0.76
N THR A 62 17.06 14.88 -0.51
CA THR A 62 17.24 13.81 -1.48
C THR A 62 16.26 14.01 -2.64
N PRO A 63 16.74 14.03 -3.90
CA PRO A 63 15.87 14.05 -5.07
C PRO A 63 14.87 12.89 -5.03
N ARG A 64 13.68 13.10 -5.57
CA ARG A 64 12.67 12.04 -5.70
C ARG A 64 13.23 10.79 -6.40
N SER A 65 12.67 9.62 -6.07
CA SER A 65 13.11 8.35 -6.64
C SER A 65 12.77 8.20 -8.13
N GLY A 66 11.77 8.95 -8.61
CA GLY A 66 11.29 8.84 -9.99
C GLY A 66 10.37 7.64 -10.23
N LYS A 67 10.02 6.89 -9.17
CA LYS A 67 9.25 5.66 -9.25
C LYS A 67 7.79 5.82 -8.83
N LEU A 68 7.37 7.04 -8.51
CA LEU A 68 6.01 7.33 -8.11
C LEU A 68 5.03 7.00 -9.24
N ASN A 69 4.05 6.15 -8.96
CA ASN A 69 2.96 5.81 -9.86
C ASN A 69 1.62 5.94 -9.12
N PRO A 70 1.01 7.13 -9.10
CA PRO A 70 -0.21 7.39 -8.33
C PRO A 70 -1.41 6.63 -8.95
N PRO A 71 -2.05 5.71 -8.21
CA PRO A 71 -3.12 4.86 -8.78
C PRO A 71 -4.50 5.54 -8.78
N VAL A 72 -4.68 6.64 -8.04
CA VAL A 72 -5.98 7.31 -7.90
C VAL A 72 -6.04 8.54 -8.79
N ASN A 73 -7.07 8.63 -9.64
CA ASN A 73 -7.42 9.87 -10.31
C ASN A 73 -8.19 10.78 -9.35
N THR A 74 -7.49 11.65 -8.63
CA THR A 74 -8.06 12.51 -7.58
C THR A 74 -9.13 13.49 -8.10
N SER A 75 -9.09 13.87 -9.39
CA SER A 75 -10.14 14.70 -10.01
C SER A 75 -11.53 14.07 -10.00
N GLN A 76 -11.62 12.74 -9.86
CA GLN A 76 -12.89 12.01 -9.79
C GLN A 76 -13.41 11.82 -8.36
N TYR A 77 -12.64 12.22 -7.34
CA TYR A 77 -12.98 12.05 -5.94
C TYR A 77 -13.15 13.41 -5.27
N SER A 78 -14.38 13.85 -5.03
CA SER A 78 -14.64 15.04 -4.20
C SER A 78 -14.44 14.69 -2.71
N PRO A 79 -13.82 15.56 -1.89
CA PRO A 79 -13.34 16.91 -2.19
C PRO A 79 -11.86 16.97 -2.62
N PHE A 80 -11.26 15.89 -3.13
CA PHE A 80 -9.82 15.77 -3.39
C PHE A 80 -9.36 16.25 -4.77
N ASP A 81 -10.24 16.89 -5.54
CA ASP A 81 -9.98 17.47 -6.85
C ASP A 81 -8.97 18.64 -6.83
N PHE A 82 -8.65 19.17 -5.64
CA PHE A 82 -7.59 20.18 -5.45
C PHE A 82 -6.15 19.61 -5.47
N ILE A 83 -5.98 18.29 -5.47
CA ILE A 83 -4.64 17.68 -5.46
C ILE A 83 -4.02 17.83 -6.86
N VAL A 84 -3.04 18.73 -6.96
CA VAL A 84 -2.26 18.98 -8.19
C VAL A 84 -1.32 17.80 -8.51
N PRO A 85 -0.90 17.62 -9.78
CA PRO A 85 0.10 16.62 -10.14
C PRO A 85 1.45 16.84 -9.43
N VAL A 86 2.20 15.75 -9.23
CA VAL A 86 3.53 15.80 -8.63
C VAL A 86 4.52 16.62 -9.47
N SER A 87 5.34 17.46 -8.82
CA SER A 87 6.42 18.19 -9.49
C SER A 87 7.62 17.27 -9.77
N PRO A 88 8.21 17.32 -10.98
CA PRO A 88 9.44 16.59 -11.30
C PRO A 88 10.65 16.99 -10.43
N GLU A 89 10.64 18.19 -9.87
CA GLU A 89 11.69 18.79 -9.03
C GLU A 89 11.52 18.48 -7.53
N GLY A 90 10.50 17.68 -7.17
CA GLY A 90 10.23 17.30 -5.78
C GLY A 90 11.32 16.44 -5.14
N THR A 91 11.26 16.36 -3.82
CA THR A 91 12.15 15.55 -2.98
C THR A 91 11.58 14.16 -2.72
N TYR A 92 12.39 13.28 -2.16
CA TYR A 92 11.91 11.98 -1.69
C TYR A 92 10.83 12.13 -0.60
N TYR A 93 10.98 13.13 0.27
CA TYR A 93 9.93 13.45 1.25
C TYR A 93 8.61 13.85 0.59
N ASP A 94 8.66 14.65 -0.50
CA ASP A 94 7.46 15.03 -1.25
C ASP A 94 6.77 13.83 -1.91
N GLU A 95 7.52 12.81 -2.38
CA GLU A 95 6.91 11.57 -2.89
C GLU A 95 6.13 10.81 -1.80
N LEU A 96 6.64 10.77 -0.56
CA LEU A 96 5.96 10.13 0.56
C LEU A 96 4.65 10.88 0.89
N VAL A 97 4.70 12.21 0.97
CA VAL A 97 3.53 13.05 1.23
C VAL A 97 2.51 12.93 0.10
N TYR A 98 2.95 12.99 -1.14
CA TYR A 98 2.07 12.88 -2.30
C TYR A 98 1.36 11.53 -2.35
N THR A 99 2.07 10.44 -2.03
CA THR A 99 1.47 9.10 -1.95
C THR A 99 0.31 9.06 -0.95
N HIS A 100 0.50 9.66 0.23
CA HIS A 100 -0.57 9.78 1.22
C HIS A 100 -1.74 10.65 0.72
N MET A 101 -1.47 11.79 0.08
CA MET A 101 -2.50 12.66 -0.48
C MET A 101 -3.32 11.95 -1.57
N ASN A 102 -2.67 11.29 -2.53
CA ASN A 102 -3.33 10.59 -3.63
C ASN A 102 -4.21 9.44 -3.14
N LEU A 103 -3.75 8.69 -2.13
CA LEU A 103 -4.46 7.55 -1.59
C LEU A 103 -5.51 7.91 -0.52
N ASN A 104 -5.59 9.18 -0.11
CA ASN A 104 -6.48 9.65 0.94
C ASN A 104 -7.92 9.09 0.86
N PRO A 105 -8.61 9.09 -0.31
CA PRO A 105 -9.97 8.57 -0.44
C PRO A 105 -10.12 7.07 -0.11
N LEU A 106 -9.01 6.31 -0.16
CA LEU A 106 -8.99 4.86 0.04
C LEU A 106 -8.47 4.47 1.43
N ILE A 107 -7.64 5.31 2.06
CA ILE A 107 -6.92 4.97 3.29
C ILE A 107 -7.50 5.61 4.55
N HIS A 108 -8.46 6.54 4.45
CA HIS A 108 -9.16 7.11 5.59
C HIS A 108 -10.59 6.60 5.67
N PHE A 109 -11.07 6.31 6.89
CA PHE A 109 -12.42 5.79 7.14
C PHE A 109 -12.72 4.46 6.42
N THR A 110 -11.69 3.67 6.12
CA THR A 110 -11.80 2.34 5.51
C THR A 110 -11.07 1.30 6.37
N GLY A 111 -11.25 0.01 6.02
CA GLY A 111 -10.47 -1.08 6.61
C GLY A 111 -8.95 -1.01 6.30
N LEU A 112 -8.54 -0.19 5.34
CA LEU A 112 -7.13 0.00 4.99
C LEU A 112 -6.40 0.98 5.91
N PHE A 113 -7.12 1.76 6.72
CA PHE A 113 -6.52 2.81 7.55
C PHE A 113 -5.37 2.29 8.41
N LEU A 114 -5.61 1.31 9.28
CA LEU A 114 -4.60 0.79 10.19
C LEU A 114 -3.43 0.07 9.48
N PRO A 115 -3.67 -0.88 8.53
CA PRO A 115 -2.57 -1.57 7.87
C PRO A 115 -1.75 -0.66 6.96
N TRP A 116 -2.37 0.30 6.26
CA TRP A 116 -1.66 1.22 5.37
C TRP A 116 -0.74 2.15 6.17
N HIS A 117 -1.25 2.78 7.24
CA HIS A 117 -0.45 3.66 8.08
C HIS A 117 0.66 2.88 8.81
N ARG A 118 0.45 1.58 9.12
CA ARG A 118 1.52 0.71 9.64
C ARG A 118 2.67 0.49 8.65
N LEU A 119 2.44 0.54 7.35
CA LEU A 119 3.49 0.31 6.35
C LEU A 119 4.21 1.60 5.94
N VAL A 120 3.51 2.73 5.89
CA VAL A 120 4.02 3.97 5.26
C VAL A 120 4.45 5.05 6.26
N HIS A 121 3.95 5.07 7.50
CA HIS A 121 4.24 6.14 8.50
C HIS A 121 5.46 5.89 9.41
N PHE A 122 6.55 5.32 8.89
CA PHE A 122 7.81 5.20 9.66
C PHE A 122 8.94 5.93 8.97
N VAL A 123 8.96 7.25 9.19
CA VAL A 123 10.17 8.07 9.12
C VAL A 123 10.52 8.51 10.52
#